data_AF-A0A0B6YKD9-F1
#
_entry.id   AF-A0A0B6YKD9-F1
#
_cell.length_a   1.000
_cell.length_b   1.000
_cell.length_c   1.000
_cell.angle_alpha   90.00
_cell.angle_beta   90.00
_cell.angle_gamma   90.00
#
_symmetry.space_group_name_H-M   'P 1'
#
loop_
_entity.id
_entity.type
_entity.pdbx_description
1 polymer ?
#
loop_
_entity_poly.entity_id
_entity_poly.type
_entity_poly.pdbx_seq_one_letter_code
_entity_poly.pdbx_strand_id
1 'polypeptide(L)'
;KKAKKEESEDEKMLREQNKLLWEFRDNLSKDVALPAMKLLLELNNQEVPSGESKILDSVADCLTFGALSRCTECQNGQFYYTSEGYSCTGNLTEWTKCMNVTKLPKRTAFKIPKEFHDVPFLKFYKYVKRERTFPKVTVSATSGLVSSLQDSLDGPSKPLQGMTFVIAGKLGQSKAVIVKDITELGGIVAKRIDSKLTAIISSKEEIDKKSKAIREAEMKKICVVNDGFMTACKNGDVSKALTAHSISSWATDIEKKLVQ
;
A
#
# COMPACT_ATOMS: atom_id res chain seq x y z
N LYS A 1 -34.61 5.60 11.72
CA LYS A 1 -34.32 4.25 11.17
C LYS A 1 -32.85 4.21 10.76
N LYS A 2 -32.00 3.47 11.50
CA LYS A 2 -30.58 3.27 11.15
C LYS A 2 -30.52 2.54 9.80
N ALA A 3 -29.96 3.17 8.78
CA ALA A 3 -29.66 2.52 7.52
C ALA A 3 -28.61 1.43 7.79
N LYS A 4 -28.99 0.16 7.61
CA LYS A 4 -28.06 -0.97 7.50
C LYS A 4 -27.19 -0.66 6.29
N LYS A 5 -25.94 -0.26 6.52
CA LYS A 5 -24.93 -0.20 5.46
C LYS A 5 -24.76 -1.64 4.98
N GLU A 6 -25.13 -1.93 3.74
CA GLU A 6 -24.84 -3.23 3.12
C GLU A 6 -23.33 -3.45 3.23
N GLU A 7 -22.96 -4.53 3.93
CA GLU A 7 -21.58 -4.97 4.03
C GLU A 7 -21.11 -5.34 2.62
N SER A 8 -20.10 -4.63 2.11
CA SER A 8 -19.61 -4.89 0.76
C SER A 8 -19.02 -6.31 0.70
N GLU A 9 -19.10 -6.94 -0.47
CA GLU A 9 -18.51 -8.28 -0.67
C GLU A 9 -17.02 -8.32 -0.26
N ASP A 10 -16.29 -7.22 -0.46
CA ASP A 10 -14.90 -7.06 -0.01
C ASP A 10 -14.74 -7.14 1.51
N GLU A 11 -15.65 -6.52 2.29
CA GLU A 11 -15.63 -6.57 3.76
C GLU A 11 -15.90 -7.99 4.26
N LYS A 12 -16.82 -8.72 3.61
CA LYS A 12 -17.11 -10.12 3.95
C LYS A 12 -15.90 -11.02 3.69
N MET A 13 -15.26 -10.88 2.52
CA MET A 13 -14.05 -11.65 2.18
C MET A 13 -12.90 -11.39 3.17
N LEU A 14 -12.70 -10.13 3.58
CA LEU A 14 -11.69 -9.76 4.57
C LEU A 14 -11.98 -10.36 5.95
N ARG A 15 -13.23 -10.37 6.39
CA ARG A 15 -13.62 -10.99 7.67
C ARG A 15 -13.39 -12.49 7.64
N GLU A 16 -13.82 -13.17 6.57
CA GLU A 16 -13.65 -14.61 6.45
C GLU A 16 -12.17 -14.99 6.38
N GLN A 17 -11.37 -14.25 5.61
CA GLN A 17 -9.92 -14.42 5.58
C GLN A 17 -9.27 -14.27 6.96
N ASN A 18 -9.61 -13.21 7.69
CA ASN A 18 -9.05 -12.98 9.03
C ASN A 18 -9.47 -14.09 10.00
N LYS A 19 -10.73 -14.54 9.93
CA LYS A 19 -11.22 -15.65 10.75
C LYS A 19 -10.44 -16.93 10.50
N LEU A 20 -10.22 -17.29 9.23
CA LEU A 20 -9.42 -18.46 8.85
C LEU A 20 -7.97 -18.36 9.33
N LEU A 21 -7.35 -17.19 9.19
CA LEU A 21 -5.97 -16.96 9.63
C LEU A 21 -5.84 -17.13 11.15
N TRP A 22 -6.79 -16.58 11.92
CA TRP A 22 -6.84 -16.73 13.38
C TRP A 22 -7.12 -18.17 13.81
N GLU A 23 -8.01 -18.88 13.13
CA GLU A 23 -8.29 -20.29 13.40
C GLU A 23 -7.03 -21.16 13.24
N PHE A 24 -6.29 -20.97 12.14
CA PHE A 24 -5.02 -21.68 11.94
C PHE A 24 -3.98 -21.29 12.98
N ARG A 25 -3.88 -20.00 13.32
CA ARG A 25 -2.96 -19.51 14.35
C ARG A 25 -3.26 -20.13 15.72
N ASP A 26 -4.53 -20.22 16.09
CA ASP A 26 -4.95 -20.79 17.37
C ASP A 26 -4.72 -22.32 17.42
N ASN A 27 -5.00 -23.04 16.33
CA ASN A 27 -4.71 -24.48 16.25
C ASN A 27 -3.20 -24.75 16.33
N LEU A 28 -2.38 -23.96 15.64
CA LEU A 28 -0.92 -24.05 15.74
C LEU A 28 -0.44 -23.79 17.17
N SER A 29 -0.97 -22.76 17.83
CA SER A 29 -0.57 -22.41 19.20
C SER A 29 -0.98 -23.46 20.25
N LYS A 30 -2.01 -24.26 19.98
CA LYS A 30 -2.50 -25.29 20.92
C LYS A 30 -1.83 -26.64 20.71
N ASP A 31 -1.71 -27.05 19.44
CA ASP A 31 -1.37 -28.43 19.10
C ASP A 31 0.05 -28.60 18.53
N VAL A 32 0.77 -27.50 18.20
CA VAL A 32 2.08 -27.58 17.54
C VAL A 32 3.16 -26.90 18.37
N ALA A 33 4.20 -27.65 18.72
CA ALA A 33 5.36 -27.10 19.43
C ALA A 33 6.18 -26.15 18.55
N LEU A 34 6.82 -25.15 19.17
CA LEU A 34 7.66 -24.17 18.46
C LEU A 34 8.76 -24.77 17.58
N PRO A 35 9.51 -25.83 18.00
CA PRO A 35 10.48 -26.49 17.13
C PRO A 35 9.84 -27.12 15.89
N ALA A 36 8.65 -27.70 16.02
CA ALA A 36 7.90 -28.29 14.92
C ALA A 36 7.50 -27.23 13.88
N MET A 37 7.06 -26.05 14.34
CA MET A 37 6.74 -24.93 13.46
C MET A 37 7.94 -24.43 12.66
N LYS A 38 9.14 -24.40 13.26
CA LYS A 38 10.39 -24.03 12.56
C LYS A 38 10.73 -25.05 11.46
N LEU A 39 10.67 -26.33 11.78
CA LEU A 39 10.91 -27.40 10.81
C LEU A 39 9.91 -27.35 9.65
N LEU A 40 8.63 -27.07 9.92
CA LEU A 40 7.62 -26.91 8.86
C LEU A 40 7.95 -25.77 7.89
N LEU A 41 8.47 -24.64 8.38
CA LEU A 41 8.92 -23.53 7.54
C LEU A 41 10.14 -23.92 6.69
N GLU A 42 11.14 -24.56 7.31
CA GLU A 42 12.36 -25.00 6.63
C GLU A 42 12.06 -26.01 5.51
N LEU A 43 11.20 -27.00 5.76
CA LEU A 43 10.79 -28.00 4.78
C LEU A 43 10.01 -27.40 3.59
N ASN A 44 9.40 -26.24 3.79
CA ASN A 44 8.74 -25.47 2.74
C ASN A 44 9.62 -24.34 2.16
N ASN A 45 10.94 -24.40 2.39
CA ASN A 45 11.94 -23.42 1.92
C ASN A 45 11.66 -21.97 2.36
N GLN A 46 10.94 -21.79 3.47
CA GLN A 46 10.65 -20.50 4.06
C GLN A 46 11.75 -20.12 5.06
N GLU A 47 12.05 -18.81 5.15
CA GLU A 47 12.93 -18.28 6.19
C GLU A 47 12.22 -18.33 7.55
N VAL A 48 12.93 -18.78 8.59
CA VAL A 48 12.41 -18.84 9.95
C VAL A 48 12.58 -17.48 10.62
N PRO A 49 11.49 -16.74 10.92
CA PRO A 49 11.61 -15.45 11.59
C PRO A 49 12.01 -15.61 13.05
N SER A 50 12.63 -14.57 13.61
CA SER A 50 12.92 -14.51 15.05
C SER A 50 11.69 -14.06 15.84
N GLY A 51 11.31 -14.87 16.83
CA GLY A 51 10.19 -14.62 17.75
C GLY A 51 9.01 -15.58 17.52
N GLU A 52 8.50 -16.15 18.60
CA GLU A 52 7.41 -17.14 18.59
C GLU A 52 6.15 -16.65 17.87
N SER A 53 5.69 -15.42 18.17
CA SER A 53 4.51 -14.88 17.50
C SER A 53 4.72 -14.74 15.98
N LYS A 54 5.92 -14.34 15.54
CA LYS A 54 6.19 -14.20 14.10
C LYS A 54 6.24 -15.56 13.40
N ILE A 55 6.77 -16.58 14.07
CA ILE A 55 6.77 -17.96 13.55
C ILE A 55 5.33 -18.44 13.38
N LEU A 56 4.48 -18.26 14.39
CA LEU A 56 3.05 -18.58 14.32
C LEU A 56 2.36 -17.87 13.16
N ASP A 57 2.55 -16.56 13.04
CA ASP A 57 1.93 -15.75 11.99
C ASP A 57 2.42 -16.18 10.59
N SER A 58 3.70 -16.53 10.45
CA SER A 58 4.28 -17.03 9.19
C SER A 58 3.73 -18.40 8.80
N VAL A 59 3.63 -19.35 9.74
CA VAL A 59 3.07 -20.68 9.45
C VAL A 59 1.58 -20.57 9.13
N ALA A 60 0.83 -19.75 9.87
CA ALA A 60 -0.58 -19.49 9.60
C ALA A 60 -0.80 -18.86 8.21
N ASP A 61 0.03 -17.90 7.80
CA ASP A 61 -0.02 -17.34 6.44
C ASP A 61 0.24 -18.42 5.38
N CYS A 62 1.26 -19.26 5.60
CA CYS A 62 1.61 -20.34 4.68
C CYS A 62 0.50 -21.39 4.56
N LEU A 63 -0.18 -21.74 5.66
CA LEU A 63 -1.35 -22.63 5.66
C LEU A 63 -2.58 -21.98 5.01
N THR A 64 -2.72 -20.66 5.09
CA THR A 64 -3.89 -19.99 4.53
C THR A 64 -3.77 -19.77 3.02
N PHE A 65 -2.58 -19.37 2.56
CA PHE A 65 -2.37 -18.86 1.20
C PHE A 65 -1.29 -19.63 0.43
N GLY A 66 -0.46 -20.43 1.09
CA GLY A 66 0.62 -21.21 0.47
C GLY A 66 2.02 -20.69 0.81
N ALA A 67 3.04 -21.50 0.54
CA ALA A 67 4.45 -21.17 0.75
C ALA A 67 4.90 -20.08 -0.23
N LEU A 68 5.58 -19.04 0.27
CA LEU A 68 6.05 -17.93 -0.57
C LEU A 68 7.29 -18.35 -1.34
N SER A 69 7.31 -18.06 -2.65
CA SER A 69 8.52 -18.19 -3.46
C SER A 69 9.53 -17.10 -3.10
N ARG A 70 10.81 -17.36 -3.39
CA ARG A 70 11.88 -16.37 -3.21
C ARG A 70 11.65 -15.13 -4.07
N CYS A 71 12.18 -14.01 -3.62
CA CYS A 71 12.10 -12.74 -4.32
C CYS A 71 12.76 -12.83 -5.71
N THR A 72 12.08 -12.38 -6.76
CA THR A 72 12.61 -12.39 -8.12
C THR A 72 13.69 -11.34 -8.37
N GLU A 73 13.71 -10.27 -7.57
CA GLU A 73 14.70 -9.19 -7.72
C GLU A 73 16.05 -9.53 -7.07
N CYS A 74 16.04 -9.98 -5.81
CA CYS A 74 17.27 -10.27 -5.08
C CYS A 74 17.61 -11.76 -4.99
N GLN A 75 16.72 -12.66 -5.44
CA GLN A 75 16.83 -14.13 -5.47
C GLN A 75 16.98 -14.83 -4.11
N ASN A 76 17.55 -14.15 -3.12
CA ASN A 76 17.84 -14.67 -1.80
C ASN A 76 16.81 -14.23 -0.74
N GLY A 77 16.06 -13.17 -1.01
CA GLY A 77 15.10 -12.60 -0.07
C GLY A 77 13.83 -13.41 0.10
N GLN A 78 13.31 -13.42 1.32
CA GLN A 78 12.02 -13.96 1.69
C GLN A 78 10.98 -12.84 1.77
N PHE A 79 9.75 -13.13 1.35
CA PHE A 79 8.64 -12.20 1.55
C PHE A 79 8.01 -12.41 2.92
N TYR A 80 7.61 -11.30 3.56
CA TYR A 80 6.79 -11.30 4.77
C TYR A 80 5.63 -10.34 4.60
N TYR A 81 4.53 -10.64 5.30
CA TYR A 81 3.34 -9.81 5.24
C TYR A 81 3.54 -8.46 5.97
N THR A 82 3.10 -7.39 5.32
CA THR A 82 2.93 -6.05 5.88
C THR A 82 1.54 -5.51 5.52
N SER A 83 1.14 -4.40 6.16
CA SER A 83 -0.15 -3.75 5.87
C SER A 83 -0.29 -3.30 4.41
N GLU A 84 0.83 -3.04 3.73
CA GLU A 84 0.87 -2.50 2.36
C GLU A 84 0.98 -3.61 1.30
N GLY A 85 1.46 -4.79 1.67
CA GLY A 85 1.73 -5.90 0.75
C GLY A 85 2.66 -6.94 1.38
N TYR A 86 3.30 -7.74 0.55
CA TYR A 86 4.39 -8.61 0.94
C TYR A 86 5.72 -7.92 0.67
N SER A 87 6.44 -7.57 1.73
CA SER A 87 7.73 -6.90 1.65
C SER A 87 8.87 -7.92 1.67
N CYS A 88 9.92 -7.69 0.89
CA CYS A 88 11.11 -8.52 0.86
C CYS A 88 12.03 -8.22 2.06
N THR A 89 12.60 -9.25 2.68
CA THR A 89 13.63 -9.13 3.73
C THR A 89 15.06 -9.16 3.19
N GLY A 90 15.24 -9.52 1.92
CA GLY A 90 16.55 -9.75 1.33
C GLY A 90 17.35 -8.48 1.06
N ASN A 91 18.58 -8.68 0.60
CA ASN A 91 19.46 -7.61 0.15
C ASN A 91 19.62 -7.68 -1.37
N LEU A 92 19.45 -6.55 -2.05
CA LEU A 92 19.66 -6.44 -3.49
C LEU A 92 21.17 -6.44 -3.81
N THR A 93 21.96 -5.79 -2.96
CA THR A 93 23.43 -5.82 -2.97
C THR A 93 23.93 -5.99 -1.54
N GLU A 94 25.22 -6.21 -1.32
CA GLU A 94 25.81 -6.29 0.03
C GLU A 94 25.56 -5.04 0.90
N TRP A 95 25.23 -3.91 0.27
CA TRP A 95 25.04 -2.61 0.91
C TRP A 95 23.59 -2.11 0.89
N THR A 96 22.75 -2.68 0.01
CA THR A 96 21.40 -2.17 -0.26
C THR A 96 20.34 -3.23 -0.01
N LYS A 97 19.38 -2.92 0.87
CA LYS A 97 18.20 -3.77 1.12
C LYS A 97 17.30 -3.82 -0.10
N CYS A 98 16.69 -4.97 -0.35
CA CYS A 98 15.67 -5.12 -1.38
C CYS A 98 14.39 -4.39 -0.91
N MET A 99 13.90 -3.46 -1.73
CA MET A 99 12.69 -2.67 -1.44
C MET A 99 11.44 -3.23 -2.14
N ASN A 100 11.51 -4.46 -2.66
CA ASN A 100 10.40 -5.09 -3.35
C ASN A 100 9.20 -5.28 -2.42
N VAL A 101 8.04 -4.79 -2.84
CA VAL A 101 6.76 -4.99 -2.18
C VAL A 101 5.74 -5.41 -3.24
N THR A 102 5.09 -6.56 -3.03
CA THR A 102 4.08 -7.08 -3.96
C THR A 102 2.82 -7.53 -3.21
N LYS A 103 1.63 -7.27 -3.77
CA LYS A 103 0.36 -7.77 -3.21
C LYS A 103 0.06 -9.21 -3.65
N LEU A 104 0.67 -9.64 -4.76
CA LEU A 104 0.46 -10.94 -5.38
C LEU A 104 1.81 -11.67 -5.51
N PRO A 105 2.42 -12.09 -4.39
CA PRO A 105 3.66 -12.88 -4.45
C PRO A 105 3.39 -14.23 -5.10
N LYS A 106 4.39 -14.77 -5.81
CA LYS A 106 4.35 -16.15 -6.30
C LYS A 106 4.35 -17.10 -5.11
N ARG A 107 3.47 -18.10 -5.15
CA ARG A 107 3.32 -19.10 -4.09
C ARG A 107 3.28 -20.51 -4.65
N THR A 108 3.75 -21.45 -3.83
CA THR A 108 3.60 -22.89 -4.04
C THR A 108 2.71 -23.48 -2.97
N ALA A 109 2.16 -24.67 -3.23
CA ALA A 109 1.34 -25.37 -2.25
C ALA A 109 2.16 -25.68 -1.00
N PHE A 110 1.65 -25.29 0.17
CA PHE A 110 2.28 -25.64 1.45
C PHE A 110 2.14 -27.15 1.69
N LYS A 111 3.28 -27.82 1.85
CA LYS A 111 3.36 -29.27 2.03
C LYS A 111 3.57 -29.58 3.51
N ILE A 112 2.71 -30.43 4.05
CA ILE A 112 2.86 -30.97 5.40
C ILE A 112 3.50 -32.36 5.28
N PRO A 113 4.70 -32.56 5.82
CA PRO A 113 5.32 -33.88 5.90
C PRO A 113 4.52 -34.84 6.79
N LYS A 114 4.61 -36.14 6.50
CA LYS A 114 3.90 -37.19 7.26
C LYS A 114 4.29 -37.24 8.73
N GLU A 115 5.48 -36.74 9.07
CA GLU A 115 5.98 -36.65 10.44
C GLU A 115 5.12 -35.76 11.34
N PHE A 116 4.39 -34.80 10.76
CA PHE A 116 3.49 -33.88 11.46
C PHE A 116 2.01 -34.32 11.43
N HIS A 117 1.73 -35.57 11.02
CA HIS A 117 0.37 -36.12 11.04
C HIS A 117 -0.05 -36.67 12.42
N ASP A 118 0.84 -36.56 13.41
CA ASP A 118 0.53 -36.73 14.83
C ASP A 118 -0.50 -35.69 15.30
N VAL A 119 -0.44 -34.49 14.73
CA VAL A 119 -1.42 -33.42 14.96
C VAL A 119 -2.65 -33.62 14.05
N PRO A 120 -3.86 -33.85 14.61
CA PRO A 120 -5.07 -34.09 13.81
C PRO A 120 -5.36 -32.97 12.81
N PHE A 121 -5.16 -31.72 13.23
CA PHE A 121 -5.33 -30.54 12.39
C PHE A 121 -4.44 -30.57 11.13
N LEU A 122 -3.17 -30.93 11.27
CA LEU A 122 -2.22 -31.00 10.16
C LEU A 122 -2.45 -32.24 9.26
N LYS A 123 -2.95 -33.34 9.83
CA LYS A 123 -3.28 -34.57 9.10
C LYS A 123 -4.41 -34.39 8.08
N PHE A 124 -5.45 -33.62 8.42
CA PHE A 124 -6.59 -33.37 7.54
C PHE A 124 -6.45 -32.10 6.70
N TYR A 125 -5.38 -31.35 6.90
CA TYR A 125 -5.15 -30.13 6.15
C TYR A 125 -4.95 -30.43 4.65
N LYS A 126 -5.74 -29.75 3.83
CA LYS A 126 -5.62 -29.76 2.38
C LYS A 126 -5.42 -28.33 1.90
N TYR A 127 -4.34 -28.11 1.16
CA TYR A 127 -4.07 -26.81 0.58
C TYR A 127 -5.17 -26.41 -0.42
N VAL A 128 -5.72 -25.22 -0.20
CA VAL A 128 -6.64 -24.56 -1.13
C VAL A 128 -5.96 -23.30 -1.62
N LYS A 129 -5.86 -23.13 -2.94
CA LYS A 129 -5.31 -21.90 -3.52
C LYS A 129 -6.22 -20.74 -3.18
N ARG A 130 -5.74 -19.81 -2.35
CA ARG A 130 -6.42 -18.59 -1.96
C ARG A 130 -5.49 -17.40 -2.18
N GLU A 131 -6.05 -16.31 -2.67
CA GLU A 131 -5.33 -15.06 -2.79
C GLU A 131 -5.63 -14.19 -1.57
N ARG A 132 -4.60 -13.48 -1.08
CA ARG A 132 -4.78 -12.60 0.07
C ARG A 132 -5.49 -11.33 -0.37
N THR A 133 -6.68 -11.13 0.17
CA THR A 133 -7.40 -9.86 0.12
C THR A 133 -6.73 -8.88 1.08
N PHE A 134 -6.47 -7.69 0.57
CA PHE A 134 -5.99 -6.56 1.36
C PHE A 134 -7.15 -5.61 1.57
N PRO A 135 -7.25 -4.96 2.73
CA PRO A 135 -8.20 -3.87 2.91
C PRO A 135 -8.05 -2.90 1.74
N LYS A 136 -9.15 -2.59 1.06
CA LYS A 136 -9.19 -1.40 0.21
C LYS A 136 -8.91 -0.24 1.16
N VAL A 137 -7.67 0.24 1.13
CA VAL A 137 -7.30 1.45 1.81
C VAL A 137 -8.06 2.58 1.10
N THR A 138 -9.32 2.78 1.46
CA THR A 138 -9.85 4.14 1.51
C THR A 138 -8.92 4.81 2.51
N VAL A 139 -8.07 5.72 2.05
CA VAL A 139 -7.00 6.31 2.88
C VAL A 139 -7.64 7.24 3.91
N SER A 140 -8.35 6.67 4.89
CA SER A 140 -8.38 7.19 6.24
C SER A 140 -7.01 6.92 6.82
N ALA A 141 -6.13 7.90 6.62
CA ALA A 141 -5.14 8.32 7.58
C ALA A 141 -4.49 7.23 8.46
N THR A 142 -3.34 6.67 8.05
CA THR A 142 -2.11 6.50 8.87
C THR A 142 -1.05 5.72 8.09
N SER A 143 0.18 6.26 8.07
CA SER A 143 1.44 5.62 7.63
C SER A 143 1.51 5.30 6.12
N GLY A 144 2.57 5.52 5.35
CA GLY A 144 3.88 6.09 5.58
C GLY A 144 4.81 5.54 4.50
N LEU A 145 4.91 6.25 3.36
CA LEU A 145 5.88 6.10 2.25
C LEU A 145 5.49 5.21 1.05
N VAL A 146 5.14 5.93 -0.02
CA VAL A 146 5.50 5.73 -1.44
C VAL A 146 6.21 4.42 -1.85
N SER A 147 5.58 3.66 -2.74
CA SER A 147 6.32 2.92 -3.77
C SER A 147 5.77 3.24 -5.15
N SER A 148 6.71 3.57 -6.01
CA SER A 148 6.63 3.87 -7.43
C SER A 148 5.88 2.78 -8.20
N LEU A 149 4.71 3.14 -8.72
CA LEU A 149 4.05 2.40 -9.80
C LEU A 149 4.59 2.94 -11.14
N GLN A 150 5.80 2.51 -11.49
CA GLN A 150 6.10 2.26 -12.89
C GLN A 150 5.94 0.75 -13.07
N ASP A 151 4.83 0.40 -13.71
CA ASP A 151 4.72 -0.59 -14.78
C ASP A 151 3.43 -1.41 -14.65
N SER A 152 2.40 -0.92 -15.33
CA SER A 152 1.21 -1.66 -15.74
C SER A 152 0.59 -0.85 -16.88
N LEU A 153 1.17 -1.07 -18.06
CA LEU A 153 0.57 -0.76 -19.35
C LEU A 153 -0.74 -1.58 -19.48
N ASP A 154 -1.73 -1.07 -20.19
CA ASP A 154 -3.08 -1.63 -20.43
C ASP A 154 -4.24 -1.22 -19.48
N GLY A 155 -4.41 0.10 -19.32
CA GLY A 155 -5.70 0.74 -19.03
C GLY A 155 -5.69 2.20 -19.54
N PRO A 156 -6.85 2.88 -19.73
CA PRO A 156 -6.84 4.29 -20.12
C PRO A 156 -6.12 5.10 -19.04
N SER A 157 -4.97 5.68 -19.40
CA SER A 157 -4.14 6.49 -18.52
C SER A 157 -4.99 7.60 -17.90
N LYS A 158 -5.14 7.58 -16.57
CA LYS A 158 -5.93 8.59 -15.87
C LYS A 158 -5.10 9.88 -15.77
N PRO A 159 -5.72 11.06 -15.86
CA PRO A 159 -4.98 12.31 -16.05
C PRO A 159 -4.01 12.66 -14.91
N LEU A 160 -4.30 12.26 -13.67
CA LEU A 160 -3.43 12.49 -12.50
C LEU A 160 -2.59 11.28 -12.10
N GLN A 161 -2.50 10.25 -12.94
CA GLN A 161 -1.74 9.03 -12.61
C GLN A 161 -0.27 9.35 -12.28
N GLY A 162 0.21 8.84 -11.14
CA GLY A 162 1.57 9.08 -10.67
C GLY A 162 1.80 10.43 -9.98
N MET A 163 0.80 11.33 -9.96
CA MET A 163 0.92 12.66 -9.37
C MET A 163 0.49 12.67 -7.90
N THR A 164 1.17 13.50 -7.09
CA THR A 164 0.93 13.60 -5.64
C THR A 164 0.63 15.03 -5.22
N PHE A 165 -0.43 15.22 -4.43
CA PHE A 165 -0.97 16.53 -4.02
C PHE A 165 -1.11 16.66 -2.50
N VAL A 166 -0.95 17.85 -1.94
CA VAL A 166 -1.30 18.15 -0.54
C VAL A 166 -2.44 19.15 -0.54
N ILE A 167 -3.38 19.00 0.39
CA ILE A 167 -4.50 19.94 0.54
C ILE A 167 -4.29 20.75 1.83
N ALA A 168 -4.21 22.08 1.71
CA ALA A 168 -3.99 23.01 2.80
C ALA A 168 -5.07 24.10 2.85
N GLY A 169 -5.39 24.54 4.07
CA GLY A 169 -6.35 25.62 4.30
C GLY A 169 -7.83 25.24 4.13
N LYS A 170 -8.68 26.27 4.17
CA LYS A 170 -10.10 26.18 3.81
C LYS A 170 -10.26 26.48 2.33
N LEU A 171 -10.95 25.58 1.65
CA LEU A 171 -11.22 25.60 0.23
C LEU A 171 -12.73 25.74 0.00
N GLY A 172 -13.12 26.17 -1.20
CA GLY A 172 -14.52 26.32 -1.57
C GLY A 172 -15.28 24.99 -1.55
N GLN A 173 -14.58 23.90 -1.85
CA GLN A 173 -15.08 22.54 -1.71
C GLN A 173 -14.56 21.88 -0.43
N SER A 174 -15.33 20.92 0.10
CA SER A 174 -14.86 20.15 1.25
C SER A 174 -13.63 19.34 0.87
N LYS A 175 -12.70 19.19 1.82
CA LYS A 175 -11.50 18.36 1.64
C LYS A 175 -11.84 16.94 1.16
N ALA A 176 -12.96 16.38 1.61
CA ALA A 176 -13.41 15.05 1.20
C ALA A 176 -13.75 14.97 -0.29
N VAL A 177 -14.38 16.02 -0.85
CA VAL A 177 -14.70 16.11 -2.29
C VAL A 177 -13.43 16.21 -3.12
N ILE A 178 -12.49 17.05 -2.71
CA ILE A 178 -11.22 17.24 -3.42
C ILE A 178 -10.39 15.95 -3.41
N VAL A 179 -10.33 15.25 -2.27
CA VAL A 179 -9.67 13.94 -2.18
C VAL A 179 -10.31 12.92 -3.11
N LYS A 180 -11.65 12.89 -3.17
CA LYS A 180 -12.39 12.00 -4.08
C LYS A 180 -12.03 12.29 -5.54
N ASP A 181 -12.09 13.55 -5.95
CA ASP A 181 -11.79 13.96 -7.33
C ASP A 181 -10.34 13.63 -7.73
N ILE A 182 -9.36 13.86 -6.85
CA ILE A 182 -7.96 13.51 -7.11
C ILE A 182 -7.81 11.99 -7.31
N THR A 183 -8.47 11.20 -6.46
CA THR A 183 -8.40 9.74 -6.52
C THR A 183 -9.09 9.18 -7.76
N GLU A 184 -10.24 9.73 -8.14
CA GLU A 184 -10.98 9.34 -9.35
C GLU A 184 -10.13 9.54 -10.61
N LEU A 185 -9.39 10.66 -10.66
CA LEU A 185 -8.47 11.01 -11.73
C LEU A 185 -7.09 10.32 -11.62
N GLY A 186 -6.87 9.44 -10.65
CA GLY A 186 -5.67 8.61 -10.53
C GLY A 186 -4.51 9.23 -9.74
N GLY A 187 -4.70 10.39 -9.12
CA GLY A 187 -3.71 11.06 -8.29
C GLY A 187 -3.74 10.62 -6.82
N ILE A 188 -2.72 11.03 -6.08
CA ILE A 188 -2.49 10.65 -4.68
C ILE A 188 -2.53 11.91 -3.80
N VAL A 189 -3.17 11.86 -2.63
CA VAL A 189 -3.12 12.95 -1.65
C VAL A 189 -2.14 12.62 -0.52
N ALA A 190 -1.03 13.34 -0.45
CA ALA A 190 -0.05 13.27 0.62
C ALA A 190 -0.44 14.17 1.81
N LYS A 191 0.07 13.80 2.98
CA LYS A 191 -0.08 14.59 4.23
C LYS A 191 1.10 15.51 4.51
N ARG A 192 2.25 15.21 3.91
CA ARG A 192 3.49 15.96 4.09
C ARG A 192 3.90 16.54 2.75
N ILE A 193 4.54 17.69 2.83
CA ILE A 193 5.14 18.32 1.68
C ILE A 193 6.51 17.64 1.52
N ASP A 194 6.73 16.92 0.44
CA ASP A 194 8.00 16.29 0.11
C ASP A 194 8.46 16.72 -1.28
N SER A 195 9.67 16.34 -1.69
CA SER A 195 10.20 16.72 -3.01
C SER A 195 9.48 16.05 -4.18
N LYS A 196 8.69 15.00 -3.92
CA LYS A 196 7.91 14.25 -4.91
C LYS A 196 6.51 14.83 -5.12
N LEU A 197 6.17 15.88 -4.36
CA LEU A 197 4.88 16.54 -4.48
C LEU A 197 4.78 17.34 -5.79
N THR A 198 3.72 17.07 -6.54
CA THR A 198 3.37 17.79 -7.76
C THR A 198 2.89 19.19 -7.43
N ALA A 199 1.91 19.33 -6.53
CA ALA A 199 1.37 20.62 -6.13
C ALA A 199 0.67 20.59 -4.76
N ILE A 200 0.48 21.78 -4.17
CA ILE A 200 -0.40 21.97 -3.01
C ILE A 200 -1.69 22.65 -3.48
N ILE A 201 -2.84 22.07 -3.19
CA ILE A 201 -4.14 22.70 -3.41
C ILE A 201 -4.47 23.53 -2.18
N SER A 202 -4.56 24.85 -2.36
CA SER A 202 -4.76 25.81 -1.28
C SER A 202 -5.45 27.08 -1.80
N SER A 203 -5.93 27.91 -0.88
CA SER A 203 -6.53 29.21 -1.19
C SER A 203 -5.53 30.36 -1.07
N LYS A 204 -5.83 31.50 -1.72
CA LYS A 204 -5.03 32.72 -1.63
C LYS A 204 -4.93 33.24 -0.20
N GLU A 205 -6.00 33.10 0.58
CA GLU A 205 -6.01 33.43 2.01
C GLU A 205 -4.94 32.69 2.82
N GLU A 206 -4.67 31.43 2.47
CA GLU A 206 -3.66 30.61 3.14
C GLU A 206 -2.24 31.08 2.80
N ILE A 207 -2.05 31.59 1.58
CA ILE A 207 -0.79 32.21 1.12
C ILE A 207 -0.54 33.51 1.86
N ASP A 208 -1.55 34.38 1.96
CA ASP A 208 -1.45 35.66 2.66
C ASP A 208 -1.15 35.45 4.15
N LYS A 209 -1.72 34.40 4.76
CA LYS A 209 -1.44 33.99 6.15
C LYS A 209 -0.06 33.36 6.34
N LYS A 210 0.67 33.06 5.26
CA LYS A 210 1.97 32.35 5.27
C LYS A 210 1.94 31.15 6.21
N SER A 211 0.94 30.28 6.06
CA SER A 211 0.79 29.13 6.93
C SER A 211 2.00 28.19 6.83
N LYS A 212 2.12 27.27 7.80
CA LYS A 212 3.24 26.32 7.84
C LYS A 212 3.40 25.55 6.51
N ALA A 213 2.27 25.17 5.90
CA ALA A 213 2.26 24.49 4.62
C ALA A 213 2.82 25.36 3.48
N ILE A 214 2.44 26.65 3.43
CA ILE A 214 2.91 27.58 2.40
C ILE A 214 4.41 27.87 2.53
N ARG A 215 4.91 28.08 3.75
CA ARG A 215 6.36 28.30 3.98
C ARG A 215 7.18 27.08 3.55
N GLU A 216 6.69 25.88 3.85
CA GLU A 216 7.36 24.64 3.45
C GLU A 216 7.29 24.41 1.93
N ALA A 217 6.19 24.83 1.28
CA ALA A 217 6.07 24.85 -0.17
C ALA A 217 7.07 25.79 -0.83
N GLU A 218 7.22 27.00 -0.30
CA GLU A 218 8.15 28.03 -0.78
C GLU A 218 9.60 27.54 -0.66
N MET A 219 9.98 27.00 0.51
CA MET A 219 11.30 26.40 0.72
C MET A 219 11.62 25.27 -0.26
N LYS A 220 10.63 24.42 -0.56
CA LYS A 220 10.79 23.26 -1.45
C LYS A 220 10.48 23.56 -2.92
N LYS A 221 10.21 24.83 -3.25
CA LYS A 221 9.81 25.29 -4.61
C LYS A 221 8.68 24.44 -5.19
N ILE A 222 7.65 24.19 -4.38
CA ILE A 222 6.47 23.45 -4.79
C ILE A 222 5.36 24.45 -5.09
N CYS A 223 4.71 24.26 -6.23
CA CYS A 223 3.64 25.13 -6.67
C CYS A 223 2.40 24.97 -5.79
N VAL A 224 1.67 26.07 -5.64
CA VAL A 224 0.39 26.09 -4.95
C VAL A 224 -0.68 26.43 -5.97
N VAL A 225 -1.73 25.62 -6.07
CA VAL A 225 -2.84 25.80 -7.02
C VAL A 225 -4.16 26.03 -6.28
N ASN A 226 -5.09 26.75 -6.92
CA ASN A 226 -6.41 27.03 -6.35
C ASN A 226 -7.44 25.89 -6.59
N ASP A 227 -8.63 26.00 -5.99
CA ASP A 227 -9.74 25.04 -6.14
C ASP A 227 -10.13 24.76 -7.61
N GLY A 228 -9.93 25.73 -8.51
CA GLY A 228 -10.28 25.60 -9.93
C GLY A 228 -9.47 24.53 -10.67
N PHE A 229 -8.31 24.14 -10.12
CA PHE A 229 -7.43 23.13 -10.69
C PHE A 229 -8.13 21.79 -10.93
N MET A 230 -8.93 21.32 -9.96
CA MET A 230 -9.59 20.02 -10.05
C MET A 230 -10.59 19.93 -11.20
N THR A 231 -11.26 21.04 -11.52
CA THR A 231 -12.18 21.13 -12.66
C THR A 231 -11.42 21.17 -13.98
N ALA A 232 -10.29 21.87 -14.03
CA ALA A 232 -9.45 21.93 -15.23
C ALA A 232 -8.83 20.57 -15.59
N CYS A 233 -8.46 19.76 -14.60
CA CYS A 233 -7.91 18.41 -14.81
C CYS A 233 -8.93 17.39 -15.35
N LYS A 234 -10.24 17.64 -15.21
CA LYS A 234 -11.28 16.74 -15.74
C LYS A 234 -11.41 16.82 -17.26
N ASN A 235 -11.03 17.95 -17.87
CA ASN A 235 -11.32 18.26 -19.27
C ASN A 235 -10.07 18.67 -20.10
N GLY A 236 -8.88 18.69 -19.50
CA GLY A 236 -7.70 19.28 -20.14
C GLY A 236 -6.37 18.68 -19.71
N ASP A 237 -5.31 19.19 -20.35
CA ASP A 237 -3.91 18.84 -20.05
C ASP A 237 -3.53 19.35 -18.65
N VAL A 238 -3.09 18.43 -17.79
CA VAL A 238 -2.76 18.70 -16.39
C VAL A 238 -1.62 19.70 -16.26
N SER A 239 -0.68 19.73 -17.21
CA SER A 239 0.43 20.68 -17.22
C SER A 239 -0.09 22.11 -17.40
N LYS A 240 -1.04 22.29 -18.33
CA LYS A 240 -1.70 23.59 -18.57
C LYS A 240 -2.57 23.99 -17.38
N ALA A 241 -3.27 23.04 -16.77
CA ALA A 241 -4.07 23.28 -15.57
C ALA A 241 -3.19 23.74 -14.39
N LEU A 242 -2.01 23.15 -14.20
CA LEU A 242 -1.08 23.51 -13.13
C LEU A 242 -0.58 24.96 -13.29
N THR A 243 -0.20 25.35 -14.51
CA THR A 243 0.25 26.72 -14.81
C THR A 243 -0.87 27.74 -14.69
N ALA A 244 -2.06 27.44 -15.23
CA ALA A 244 -3.21 28.36 -15.23
C ALA A 244 -3.79 28.60 -13.82
N HIS A 245 -3.70 27.60 -12.94
CA HIS A 245 -4.26 27.66 -11.59
C HIS A 245 -3.21 27.88 -10.49
N SER A 246 -1.93 28.04 -10.86
CA SER A 246 -0.85 28.37 -9.91
C SER A 246 -1.07 29.76 -9.31
N ILE A 247 -1.10 29.81 -7.98
CA ILE A 247 -1.23 31.02 -7.16
C ILE A 247 0.05 31.36 -6.39
N SER A 248 1.10 30.53 -6.53
CA SER A 248 2.43 30.77 -5.94
C SER A 248 3.34 31.55 -6.90
N SER A 249 4.01 32.60 -6.41
CA SER A 249 4.97 33.40 -7.20
C SER A 249 6.37 32.76 -7.32
N TRP A 250 6.66 31.71 -6.55
CA TRP A 250 7.98 31.07 -6.46
C TRP A 250 8.13 29.78 -7.30
N ALA A 251 7.07 29.34 -7.97
CA ALA A 251 7.09 28.12 -8.77
C ALA A 251 7.35 28.44 -10.24
N THR A 252 8.63 28.52 -10.63
CA THR A 252 9.07 28.90 -11.99
C THR A 252 9.32 27.73 -12.95
N ASP A 253 9.34 26.48 -12.49
CA ASP A 253 9.65 25.29 -13.32
C ASP A 253 8.59 24.18 -13.15
N ILE A 254 7.32 24.53 -13.36
CA ILE A 254 6.18 23.60 -13.26
C ILE A 254 6.28 22.48 -14.31
N GLU A 255 6.70 22.81 -15.54
CA GLU A 255 6.71 21.89 -16.67
C GLU A 255 7.80 20.82 -16.57
N LYS A 256 8.95 21.12 -15.95
CA LYS A 256 10.06 20.16 -15.81
C LYS A 256 9.77 19.04 -14.80
N LYS A 257 8.85 19.25 -13.86
CA LYS A 257 8.47 18.26 -12.83
C LYS A 257 7.52 17.16 -13.34
N LEU A 258 6.92 17.34 -14.52
CA LEU A 258 5.94 16.41 -15.09
C LEU A 258 6.55 15.44 -16.13
N VAL A 259 7.82 15.62 -16.51
CA VAL A 259 8.50 14.87 -17.59
C VAL A 259 9.49 13.80 -17.07
N GLN A 260 9.36 13.35 -15.82
CA GLN A 260 10.19 12.28 -15.24
C GLN A 260 9.36 11.10 -14.74
#